data_AF-A0A8S9SSJ8-F1
#
_entry.id   AF-A0A8S9SSJ8-F1
#
_cell.length_a   1.000
_cell.length_b   1.000
_cell.length_c   1.000
_cell.angle_alpha   90.00
_cell.angle_beta   90.00
_cell.angle_gamma   90.00
#
_symmetry.space_group_name_H-M   'P 1'
#
loop_
_entity.id
_entity.type
_entity.pdbx_description
1 polymer ?
#
loop_
_entity_poly.entity_id
_entity_poly.type
_entity_poly.pdbx_seq_one_letter_code
_entity_poly.pdbx_strand_id
1 'polypeptide(L)' 'MQNDFSYFLLELEEGKLIIQKWRFGSWPDGLDSMVRITFEEPEPRVTVVNLTHIDVPEEDIRECDCGGNTERE' A
#
# COMPACT_ATOMS: atom_id res chain seq x y z
N MET A 1 0.40 -21.14 -4.78
CA MET A 1 0.13 -19.86 -5.46
C MET A 1 1.37 -19.01 -5.28
N GLN A 2 2.20 -18.93 -6.32
CA GLN A 2 3.34 -18.02 -6.33
C GLN A 2 2.73 -16.63 -6.43
N ASN A 3 2.84 -15.84 -5.37
CA ASN A 3 2.51 -14.43 -5.50
C ASN A 3 3.60 -13.81 -6.37
N ASP A 4 3.32 -13.63 -7.66
CA ASP A 4 4.24 -13.01 -8.60
C ASP A 4 4.18 -11.49 -8.45
N PHE A 5 4.56 -11.01 -7.27
CA PHE A 5 4.79 -9.60 -7.04
C PHE A 5 6.18 -9.44 -6.42
N SER A 6 6.97 -8.56 -7.03
CA SER A 6 8.24 -8.10 -6.50
C SER A 6 8.01 -6.79 -5.76
N TYR A 7 8.49 -6.68 -4.53
CA TYR A 7 8.52 -5.42 -3.82
C TYR A 7 9.96 -4.93 -3.69
N PHE A 8 10.16 -3.63 -3.88
CA PHE A 8 11.45 -2.98 -3.75
C PHE A 8 11.30 -1.81 -2.78
N LEU A 9 12.12 -1.80 -1.74
CA LEU A 9 12.11 -0.72 -0.77
C LEU A 9 12.94 0.42 -1.33
N LEU A 10 12.30 1.55 -1.65
CA LEU A 10 12.97 2.72 -2.21
C LEU A 10 13.54 3.60 -1.10
N GLU A 11 12.73 3.89 -0.08
CA GLU A 11 13.11 4.79 1.00
C GLU A 11 12.45 4.36 2.31
N LEU A 12 13.21 4.43 3.40
CA LEU A 12 12.75 4.14 4.75
C LEU A 12 13.26 5.21 5.71
N GLU A 13 12.33 5.93 6.33
CA GLU A 13 12.55 6.75 7.50
C GLU A 13 11.77 6.14 8.66
N GLU A 14 12.51 5.56 9.62
CA GLU A 14 11.93 4.95 10.81
C GLU A 14 11.03 5.95 11.57
N GLY A 15 9.77 5.58 11.77
CA GLY A 15 8.78 6.41 12.45
C GLY A 15 8.23 7.60 11.64
N LYS A 16 8.56 7.72 10.35
CA LYS A 16 8.09 8.84 9.50
C LYS A 16 7.54 8.42 8.15
N LEU A 17 8.28 7.61 7.39
CA LEU A 17 7.97 7.38 5.98
C LEU A 17 8.53 6.04 5.49
N ILE A 18 7.74 5.35 4.69
CA ILE A 18 8.15 4.13 3.99
C ILE A 18 7.68 4.27 2.54
N ILE A 19 8.61 4.29 1.60
CA ILE A 19 8.34 4.26 0.16
C ILE A 19 8.72 2.89 -0.36
N GLN A 20 7.73 2.17 -0.88
CA GLN A 20 7.87 0.86 -1.49
C GLN A 20 7.36 0.90 -2.92
N LYS A 21 8.11 0.27 -3.81
CA LYS A 21 7.72 0.08 -5.20
C LYS A 21 7.28 -1.38 -5.38
N TRP A 22 6.07 -1.56 -5.86
CA TRP A 22 5.45 -2.86 -6.06
C TRP A 22 5.43 -3.12 -7.56
N ARG A 23 5.82 -4.31 -7.96
CA ARG A 23 5.77 -4.75 -9.35
C ARG A 23 5.03 -6.06 -9.39
N PHE A 24 3.82 -6.05 -9.92
CA PHE A 24 3.08 -7.26 -10.20
C PHE A 24 3.63 -7.84 -11.51
N GLY A 25 4.04 -9.11 -11.53
CA GLY A 25 4.43 -9.76 -12.77
C GLY A 25 3.24 -9.99 -13.72
N SER A 26 2.01 -9.81 -13.24
CA SER A 26 0.82 -9.68 -14.09
C SER A 26 0.79 -8.38 -14.89
N TRP A 27 1.56 -7.35 -14.51
CA TRP A 27 1.57 -6.05 -15.19
C TRP A 27 2.59 -6.01 -16.32
N PRO A 28 2.31 -5.23 -17.39
CA PRO A 28 3.25 -5.08 -18.50
C PRO A 28 4.59 -4.51 -18.05
N ASP A 29 5.65 -4.90 -18.75
CA ASP A 29 7.02 -4.44 -18.47
C ASP A 29 7.10 -2.90 -18.42
N GLY A 30 7.51 -2.39 -17.25
CA GLY A 30 7.66 -0.96 -16.99
C GLY A 30 6.50 -0.33 -16.23
N LEU A 31 5.44 -1.09 -15.91
CA LEU A 31 4.38 -0.65 -15.02
C LEU A 31 4.68 -1.14 -13.60
N ASP A 32 4.93 -0.19 -12.73
CA ASP A 32 5.25 -0.44 -11.33
C ASP A 32 4.35 0.44 -10.45
N SER A 33 3.77 -0.13 -9.41
CA SER A 33 2.99 0.62 -8.41
C SER A 33 3.91 1.25 -7.38
N MET A 34 3.55 2.43 -6.88
CA MET A 34 4.27 3.06 -5.77
C MET A 34 3.37 3.20 -4.56
N VAL A 35 3.82 2.63 -3.45
CA VAL A 35 3.15 2.66 -2.15
C VAL A 35 3.97 3.56 -1.23
N ARG A 36 3.36 4.67 -0.81
CA ARG A 36 3.93 5.62 0.14
C ARG A 36 3.16 5.55 1.45
N ILE A 37 3.84 5.14 2.52
CA ILE A 37 3.27 5.04 3.86
C ILE A 37 3.92 6.12 4.71
N THR A 38 3.14 7.06 5.21
CA THR A 38 3.63 8.10 6.14
C THR A 38 3.05 7.85 7.52
N PHE A 39 3.88 8.08 8.54
CA PHE A 39 3.55 7.95 9.94
C PHE A 39 3.63 9.34 10.56
N GLU A 40 2.52 9.80 11.11
CA GLU A 40 2.42 11.06 11.81
C GLU A 40 1.93 10.77 13.23
N GLU A 41 2.61 11.33 14.24
CA GLU A 41 2.19 11.25 15.64
C GLU A 41 1.74 12.64 16.11
N PRO A 42 0.57 13.12 15.69
CA PRO A 42 0.07 14.43 16.11
C PRO A 42 -0.26 14.47 17.60
N GLU A 43 -0.61 13.32 18.20
CA GLU A 43 -0.93 13.21 19.62
C GLU A 43 -0.22 12.02 20.28
N PRO A 44 0.22 12.15 21.55
CA PRO A 44 0.81 11.03 22.27
C PRO A 44 -0.22 9.91 22.43
N ARG A 45 0.14 8.70 21.95
CA ARG A 45 -0.69 7.47 21.85
C ARG A 45 -1.55 7.34 20.59
N VAL A 46 -1.47 8.28 19.65
CA VAL A 46 -2.14 8.16 18.34
C VAL A 46 -1.10 8.28 17.23
N THR A 47 -0.91 7.19 16.49
CA THR A 47 -0.10 7.16 15.28
C THR A 47 -1.03 7.12 14.08
N VAL A 48 -1.07 8.19 13.31
CA VAL A 48 -1.77 8.29 12.03
C VAL A 48 -0.88 7.67 10.97
N VAL A 49 -1.38 6.61 10.33
CA VAL A 49 -0.69 5.95 9.21
C VAL A 49 -1.43 6.32 7.93
N ASN A 50 -0.85 7.17 7.10
CA ASN A 50 -1.41 7.47 5.78
C ASN A 50 -0.72 6.59 4.74
N LEU A 51 -1.48 5.66 4.16
CA LEU A 51 -1.03 4.84 3.04
C LEU A 51 -1.60 5.43 1.74
N THR A 52 -0.71 5.84 0.84
CA THR A 52 -1.03 6.31 -0.50
C THR A 52 -0.50 5.30 -1.51
N HIS A 53 -1.39 4.70 -2.28
CA HIS A 53 -1.02 3.81 -3.38
C HIS A 53 -1.29 4.55 -4.69
N ILE A 54 -0.23 4.83 -5.45
CA ILE A 54 -0.29 5.51 -6.75
C ILE A 54 0.21 4.56 -7.86
N ASP A 55 -0.18 4.86 -9.10
CA ASP A 55 0.16 4.06 -10.30
C ASP A 55 -0.40 2.63 -10.29
N VAL A 56 -1.56 2.44 -9.66
CA VAL A 56 -2.35 1.22 -9.80
C VAL A 56 -3.28 1.40 -11.01
N PRO A 57 -3.19 0.55 -12.05
CA PRO A 57 -4.16 0.55 -13.13
C PRO A 57 -5.54 0.25 -12.55
N GLU A 58 -6.54 1.01 -13.00
CA GLU A 58 -7.92 0.96 -12.50
C GLU A 58 -8.50 -0.45 -12.50
N GLU A 59 -8.06 -1.31 -13.43
CA GLU A 59 -8.44 -2.72 -13.55
C GLU A 59 -7.97 -3.61 -12.37
N ASP A 60 -6.86 -3.25 -11.72
CA ASP A 60 -6.29 -3.94 -10.54
C ASP A 60 -6.49 -3.16 -9.24
N ILE A 61 -7.08 -1.97 -9.31
CA ILE A 61 -7.81 -1.42 -8.17
C ILE A 61 -8.98 -2.38 -7.97
N ARG A 62 -8.70 -3.47 -7.25
CA ARG A 62 -9.75 -4.15 -6.53
C ARG A 62 -10.35 -3.06 -5.69
N GLU A 63 -11.52 -2.58 -6.09
CA GLU A 63 -12.52 -2.11 -5.15
C GLU A 63 -12.58 -3.23 -4.10
N CYS A 64 -11.80 -3.06 -3.03
CA CYS A 64 -12.19 -3.60 -1.76
C CYS A 64 -13.44 -2.80 -1.44
N ASP A 65 -14.56 -3.21 -2.04
CA ASP A 65 -15.84 -3.05 -1.39
C ASP A 65 -15.63 -3.74 -0.06
N CYS A 66 -15.32 -2.93 0.95
CA CYS A 66 -15.33 -3.31 2.35
C CYS A 66 -16.80 -3.60 2.68
N GLY A 67 -17.32 -4.67 2.08
CA GLY A 67 -18.64 -5.19 2.29
C GLY A 67 -18.71 -5.69 3.72
N GLY A 68 -19.22 -4.83 4.58
CA GLY A 68 -19.81 -5.17 5.86
C GLY A 68 -18.81 -5.29 7.00
N ASN A 69 -18.88 -4.33 7.92
CA ASN A 69 -18.70 -4.60 9.35
C ASN A 69 -19.67 -5.74 9.71
N THR A 70 -19.18 -6.99 9.69
CA THR A 70 -19.86 -8.08 10.38
C THR A 70 -19.55 -7.89 11.85
N GLU A 71 -20.40 -7.13 12.54
CA GLU A 71 -20.60 -7.32 13.97
C GLU A 71 -20.89 -8.81 14.17
N ARG A 72 -19.96 -9.54 14.79
CA ARG A 72 -20.24 -10.88 15.26
C ARG A 72 -21.01 -10.75 16.58
N GLU A 73 -22.30 -11.08 16.55
CA GLU A 73 -23.07 -11.47 17.74
C GLU A 73 -22.69 -12.88 18.21
#